data_AF-A0A453JNE7-F1
#
_entry.id   AF-A0A453JNE7-F1
#
_cell.length_a   1.000
_cell.length_b   1.000
_cell.length_c   1.000
_cell.angle_alpha   90.00
_cell.angle_beta   90.00
_cell.angle_gamma   90.00
#
_symmetry.space_group_name_H-M   'P 1'
#
loop_
_entity.id
_entity.type
_entity.pdbx_description
1 polymer ?
#
loop_
_entity_poly.entity_id
_entity_poly.type
_entity_poly.pdbx_seq_one_letter_code
_entity_poly.pdbx_strand_id
1 'polypeptide(L)'
;MLPISLGDICSFVRTTDPDDFGLRFSMVEANGCTKADALILNTFDDLEADVLAALRAEYPRIYTVGPLGSLLNHHQRDDDASGSAGGLSLWKQDSECLAWLDTQQPGSIVDNLVPGTGAGMSSLPPEFVAATAGRCCLTAWCPQDQVLGHPAVGCFLTHNGWNSTCESVAAGVPMVCWPVFADQYTNCKYACEVWGVGLRLDDEVRREQVASHVRHAMKAKDMQEGAAGWKVKAEEAAAPGGMSWENLRSMVRELGSVNAEA
;
A
#
# COMPACT_ATOMS: atom_id res chain seq x y z
N MET A 1 17.76 12.04 0.71
CA MET A 1 16.48 12.65 0.35
C MET A 1 16.42 12.94 -1.12
N LEU A 2 15.49 12.26 -1.79
CA LEU A 2 15.11 12.48 -3.19
C LEU A 2 14.58 13.92 -3.36
N PRO A 3 14.91 14.63 -4.45
CA PRO A 3 14.30 15.93 -4.74
C PRO A 3 12.79 15.82 -4.94
N ILE A 4 12.01 16.54 -4.12
CA ILE A 4 10.54 16.60 -4.17
C ILE A 4 10.10 17.88 -4.87
N SER A 5 9.24 17.76 -5.88
CA SER A 5 8.61 18.90 -6.56
C SER A 5 7.22 19.19 -5.96
N LEU A 6 6.65 20.36 -6.24
CA LEU A 6 5.29 20.69 -5.78
C LEU A 6 4.24 19.67 -6.27
N GLY A 7 4.46 19.09 -7.46
CA GLY A 7 3.61 18.05 -8.04
C GLY A 7 3.74 16.68 -7.38
N ASP A 8 4.65 16.52 -6.41
CA ASP A 8 4.86 15.29 -5.66
C ASP A 8 4.32 15.39 -4.22
N ILE A 9 4.22 16.60 -3.64
CA ILE A 9 3.73 16.83 -2.27
C ILE A 9 2.21 16.62 -2.18
N CYS A 10 1.67 16.20 -1.03
CA CYS A 10 0.23 16.04 -0.79
C CYS A 10 -0.64 17.05 -1.57
N SER A 11 -1.58 16.58 -2.39
CA SER A 11 -2.34 17.46 -3.28
C SER A 11 -3.18 18.50 -2.55
N PHE A 12 -3.47 18.30 -1.26
CA PHE A 12 -4.20 19.23 -0.42
C PHE A 12 -3.49 20.56 -0.19
N VAL A 13 -2.17 20.64 -0.40
CA VAL A 13 -1.45 21.93 -0.32
C VAL A 13 -1.39 22.67 -1.67
N ARG A 14 -1.91 22.08 -2.75
CA ARG A 14 -1.81 22.60 -4.11
C ARG A 14 -3.05 23.44 -4.48
N THR A 15 -3.33 24.44 -3.65
CA THR A 15 -4.49 25.33 -3.82
C THR A 15 -4.07 26.80 -3.75
N THR A 16 -4.89 27.66 -4.33
CA THR A 16 -4.76 29.12 -4.22
C THR A 16 -5.76 29.73 -3.25
N ASP A 17 -6.70 28.92 -2.75
CA ASP A 17 -7.69 29.33 -1.75
C ASP A 17 -7.11 29.12 -0.33
N PRO A 18 -6.87 30.18 0.45
CA PRO A 18 -6.37 30.05 1.81
C PRO A 18 -7.37 29.38 2.77
N ASP A 19 -8.64 29.32 2.40
CA ASP A 19 -9.71 28.67 3.19
C ASP A 19 -10.04 27.25 2.70
N ASP A 20 -9.26 26.71 1.77
CA ASP A 20 -9.41 25.34 1.28
C ASP A 20 -9.40 24.33 2.44
N PHE A 21 -10.39 23.44 2.44
CA PHE A 21 -10.56 22.45 3.50
C PHE A 21 -9.34 21.53 3.64
N GLY A 22 -8.79 21.04 2.52
CA GLY A 22 -7.65 20.13 2.51
C GLY A 22 -6.39 20.79 3.05
N LEU A 23 -6.14 22.05 2.66
CA LEU A 23 -5.02 22.84 3.18
C LEU A 23 -5.16 23.04 4.70
N ARG A 24 -6.33 23.52 5.15
CA ARG A 24 -6.59 23.77 6.57
C ARG A 24 -6.49 22.49 7.40
N PHE A 25 -7.05 21.39 6.91
CA PHE A 25 -6.91 20.06 7.53
C PHE A 25 -5.44 19.70 7.69
N SER A 26 -4.67 19.75 6.60
CA SER A 26 -3.23 19.40 6.63
C SER A 26 -2.44 20.27 7.61
N MET A 27 -2.74 21.57 7.68
CA MET A 27 -2.10 22.48 8.63
C MET A 27 -2.45 22.15 10.09
N VAL A 28 -3.72 21.83 10.37
CA VAL A 28 -4.17 21.48 11.73
C VAL A 28 -3.50 20.19 12.18
N GLU A 29 -3.51 19.14 11.35
CA GLU A 29 -2.89 17.86 11.67
C GLU A 29 -1.37 17.99 11.86
N ALA A 30 -0.68 18.70 10.96
CA ALA A 30 0.76 18.92 11.09
C ALA A 30 1.13 19.67 12.39
N ASN A 31 0.36 20.69 12.77
CA ASN A 31 0.55 21.41 14.04
C ASN A 31 0.10 20.58 15.26
N GLY A 32 -0.75 19.58 15.08
CA GLY A 32 -1.10 18.60 16.10
C GLY A 32 0.09 17.68 16.36
N CYS A 33 0.73 17.16 15.30
CA CYS A 33 1.90 16.29 15.40
C CYS A 33 3.05 16.92 16.18
N THR A 34 3.30 18.22 16.03
CA THR A 34 4.38 18.92 16.78
C THR A 34 4.16 18.97 18.30
N LYS A 35 2.95 18.66 18.76
CA LYS A 35 2.59 18.59 20.19
C LYS A 35 2.48 17.16 20.70
N ALA A 36 2.62 16.17 19.82
CA ALA A 36 2.51 14.77 20.21
C ALA A 36 3.80 14.31 20.90
N ASP A 37 3.65 13.50 21.96
CA ASP A 37 4.80 12.90 22.67
C ASP A 37 5.50 11.82 21.83
N ALA A 38 4.76 11.21 20.90
CA ALA A 38 5.27 10.21 19.97
C ALA A 38 4.47 10.19 18.65
N LEU A 39 5.14 9.79 17.57
CA LEU A 39 4.50 9.43 16.31
C LEU A 39 4.45 7.92 16.13
N ILE A 40 3.33 7.39 15.63
CA ILE A 40 3.15 5.98 15.30
C ILE A 40 2.93 5.89 13.79
N LEU A 41 3.83 5.22 13.09
CA LEU A 41 3.87 5.18 11.64
C LEU A 41 3.76 3.74 11.14
N ASN A 42 2.82 3.48 10.23
CA ASN A 42 2.74 2.21 9.51
C ASN A 42 3.82 2.17 8.41
N THR A 43 5.06 2.00 8.81
CA THR A 43 6.24 1.85 7.93
C THR A 43 7.31 1.05 8.67
N PHE A 44 8.43 0.77 8.02
CA PHE A 44 9.61 0.15 8.63
C PHE A 44 10.89 0.87 8.20
N ASP A 45 11.92 0.78 9.04
CA ASP A 45 13.10 1.62 8.95
C ASP A 45 13.82 1.56 7.61
N ASP A 46 13.94 0.37 7.04
CA ASP A 46 14.61 0.17 5.75
C ASP A 46 13.87 0.82 4.57
N LEU A 47 12.55 0.99 4.65
CA LEU A 47 11.73 1.52 3.56
C LEU A 47 11.91 3.02 3.36
N GLU A 48 12.11 3.74 4.48
CA GLU A 48 12.08 5.21 4.54
C GLU A 48 13.21 5.79 5.40
N ALA A 49 14.37 5.14 5.40
CA ALA A 49 15.47 5.42 6.32
C ALA A 49 15.88 6.91 6.39
N ASP A 50 15.92 7.62 5.26
CA ASP A 50 16.31 9.03 5.21
C ASP A 50 15.20 9.96 5.71
N VAL A 51 13.94 9.66 5.42
CA VAL A 51 12.77 10.37 5.94
C VAL A 51 12.67 10.18 7.46
N LEU A 52 12.83 8.94 7.93
CA LEU A 52 12.81 8.62 9.36
C LEU A 52 13.96 9.27 10.11
N ALA A 53 15.15 9.38 9.51
CA ALA A 53 16.26 10.13 10.09
C ALA A 53 15.92 11.62 10.25
N ALA A 54 15.27 12.23 9.26
CA ALA A 54 14.81 13.62 9.35
C ALA A 54 13.72 13.79 10.41
N LEU A 55 12.73 12.90 10.46
CA LEU A 55 11.67 12.94 11.47
C LEU A 55 12.24 12.76 12.89
N ARG A 56 13.21 11.86 13.09
CA ARG A 56 13.86 11.65 14.40
C ARG A 56 14.67 12.86 14.89
N ALA A 57 15.02 13.80 14.01
CA ALA A 57 15.65 15.05 14.40
C ALA A 57 14.63 16.08 14.94
N GLU A 58 13.34 15.92 14.61
CA GLU A 58 12.27 16.86 14.96
C GLU A 58 11.37 16.31 16.08
N TYR A 59 11.14 15.00 16.11
CA TYR A 59 10.23 14.35 17.06
C TYR A 59 11.01 13.53 18.09
N PRO A 60 10.69 13.66 19.38
CA PRO A 60 11.42 12.99 20.46
C PRO A 60 11.27 11.46 20.42
N ARG A 61 10.16 10.96 19.84
CA ARG A 61 9.84 9.54 19.80
C ARG A 61 9.05 9.19 18.55
N ILE A 62 9.48 8.14 17.86
CA ILE A 62 8.82 7.61 16.67
C ILE A 62 8.81 6.09 16.76
N TYR A 63 7.63 5.51 16.56
CA TYR A 63 7.42 4.07 16.42
C TYR A 63 7.07 3.74 14.98
N THR A 64 7.99 3.07 14.30
CA THR A 64 7.71 2.39 13.04
C THR A 64 7.11 1.03 13.38
N VAL A 65 5.85 0.79 13.03
CA VAL A 65 5.07 -0.41 13.40
C VAL A 65 4.49 -1.12 12.17
N GLY A 66 5.10 -0.92 11.01
CA GLY A 66 4.66 -1.48 9.74
C GLY A 66 5.57 -2.59 9.20
N PRO A 67 5.14 -3.28 8.13
CA PRO A 67 3.79 -3.23 7.59
C PRO A 67 2.80 -3.94 8.52
N LEU A 68 1.70 -3.27 8.88
CA LEU A 68 0.74 -3.79 9.88
C LEU A 68 0.21 -5.19 9.54
N GLY A 69 -0.03 -5.49 8.25
CA GLY A 69 -0.51 -6.80 7.82
C GLY A 69 0.46 -7.94 8.14
N SER A 70 1.75 -7.77 7.84
CA SER A 70 2.79 -8.74 8.21
C SER A 70 2.88 -8.92 9.72
N LEU A 71 2.79 -7.82 10.46
CA LEU A 71 2.93 -7.81 11.91
C LEU A 71 1.75 -8.53 12.61
N LEU A 72 0.52 -8.34 12.11
CA LEU A 72 -0.66 -9.09 12.57
C LEU A 72 -0.55 -10.59 12.32
N ASN A 73 -0.02 -11.00 11.16
CA ASN A 73 0.15 -12.42 10.81
C ASN A 73 1.11 -13.14 11.78
N HIS A 74 2.12 -12.46 12.31
CA HIS A 74 3.03 -13.04 13.30
C HIS A 74 2.40 -13.16 14.68
N HIS A 75 1.58 -12.18 15.10
CA HIS A 75 0.86 -12.28 16.38
C HIS A 75 -0.22 -13.37 16.38
N GLN A 76 -0.92 -13.58 15.26
CA GLN A 76 -1.93 -14.63 15.17
C GLN A 76 -1.34 -16.05 15.30
N ARG A 77 -0.07 -16.25 14.92
CA ARG A 77 0.62 -17.54 15.13
C ARG A 77 0.96 -17.83 16.59
N ASP A 78 1.00 -16.82 17.45
CA ASP A 78 1.20 -16.98 18.90
C ASP A 78 -0.12 -17.18 19.67
N ASP A 79 -1.25 -16.70 19.13
CA ASP A 79 -2.57 -16.59 19.80
C ASP A 79 -3.64 -17.62 19.33
N ASP A 80 -3.25 -18.76 18.75
CA ASP A 80 -4.11 -19.87 18.25
C ASP A 80 -5.10 -20.47 19.30
N ALA A 81 -5.24 -19.87 20.48
CA ALA A 81 -6.30 -20.13 21.46
C ALA A 81 -7.51 -19.18 21.37
N SER A 82 -7.46 -18.06 20.64
CA SER A 82 -8.58 -17.11 20.54
C SER A 82 -8.93 -16.76 19.08
N GLY A 83 -9.82 -17.54 18.49
CA GLY A 83 -10.17 -17.54 17.07
C GLY A 83 -10.87 -16.29 16.51
N SER A 84 -10.27 -15.11 16.61
CA SER A 84 -10.66 -13.91 15.87
C SER A 84 -9.60 -13.59 14.82
N ALA A 85 -9.80 -14.07 13.60
CA ALA A 85 -9.02 -13.64 12.44
C ALA A 85 -9.37 -12.18 12.12
N GLY A 86 -8.73 -11.23 12.82
CA GLY A 86 -8.86 -9.80 12.57
C GLY A 86 -8.09 -9.40 11.33
N GLY A 87 -8.70 -9.56 10.15
CA GLY A 87 -8.18 -8.98 8.91
C GLY A 87 -8.22 -7.45 8.96
N LEU A 88 -7.38 -6.79 8.15
CA LEU A 88 -7.33 -5.32 8.06
C LEU A 88 -8.55 -4.70 7.36
N SER A 89 -9.50 -5.52 6.88
CA SER A 89 -10.66 -5.05 6.13
C SER A 89 -11.84 -4.73 7.03
N LEU A 90 -12.44 -3.56 6.78
CA LEU A 90 -13.64 -3.09 7.48
C LEU A 90 -14.94 -3.56 6.81
N TRP A 91 -14.85 -4.23 5.67
CA TRP A 91 -16.01 -4.59 4.83
C TRP A 91 -16.08 -6.11 4.62
N LYS A 92 -17.30 -6.60 4.33
CA LYS A 92 -17.49 -7.99 3.96
C LYS A 92 -16.76 -8.28 2.65
N GLN A 93 -15.89 -9.28 2.68
CA GLN A 93 -15.07 -9.67 1.54
C GLN A 93 -15.69 -10.84 0.79
N ASP A 94 -15.55 -10.81 -0.53
CA ASP A 94 -15.85 -11.92 -1.42
C ASP A 94 -14.58 -12.72 -1.66
N SER A 95 -14.53 -13.94 -1.13
CA SER A 95 -13.39 -14.85 -1.27
C SER A 95 -13.46 -15.71 -2.54
N GLU A 96 -14.53 -15.64 -3.34
CA GLU A 96 -14.64 -16.42 -4.58
C GLU A 96 -13.55 -16.07 -5.59
N CYS A 97 -13.01 -14.85 -5.52
CA CYS A 97 -11.87 -14.45 -6.34
C CYS A 97 -10.60 -15.27 -6.06
N LEU A 98 -10.42 -15.78 -4.83
CA LEU A 98 -9.28 -16.62 -4.48
C LEU A 98 -9.36 -17.99 -5.18
N ALA A 99 -10.55 -18.62 -5.17
CA ALA A 99 -10.77 -19.86 -5.89
C ALA A 99 -10.59 -19.69 -7.41
N TRP A 100 -10.91 -18.51 -7.96
CA TRP A 100 -10.59 -18.20 -9.36
C TRP A 100 -9.08 -18.07 -9.57
N LEU A 101 -8.35 -17.40 -8.68
CA LEU A 101 -6.89 -17.25 -8.75
C LEU A 101 -6.15 -18.59 -8.67
N ASP A 102 -6.66 -19.57 -7.91
CA ASP A 102 -6.10 -20.94 -7.83
C ASP A 102 -6.04 -21.64 -9.20
N THR A 103 -6.89 -21.23 -10.15
CA THR A 103 -6.94 -21.81 -11.50
C THR A 103 -6.01 -21.12 -12.50
N GLN A 104 -5.32 -20.04 -12.09
CA GLN A 104 -4.47 -19.23 -12.96
C GLN A 104 -3.00 -19.64 -12.87
N GLN A 105 -2.24 -19.42 -13.94
CA GLN A 105 -0.79 -19.59 -13.87
C GLN A 105 -0.14 -18.43 -13.09
N PRO A 106 0.96 -18.68 -12.34
CA PRO A 106 1.73 -17.65 -11.68
C PRO A 106 2.12 -16.49 -12.61
N GLY A 107 1.80 -15.26 -12.23
CA GLY A 107 2.17 -14.06 -12.99
C GLY A 107 1.69 -14.05 -14.45
N SER A 108 0.46 -14.50 -14.71
CA SER A 108 -0.09 -14.57 -16.07
C SER A 108 -0.86 -13.30 -16.48
N ILE A 109 -0.65 -12.85 -17.73
CA ILE A 109 -1.43 -11.78 -18.38
C ILE A 109 -2.33 -12.40 -19.44
N VAL A 110 -3.53 -11.86 -19.59
CA VAL A 110 -4.32 -12.07 -20.79
C VAL A 110 -4.44 -10.76 -21.56
N ASP A 111 -4.05 -10.75 -22.84
CA ASP A 111 -4.15 -9.59 -23.71
C ASP A 111 -5.64 -9.21 -23.98
N ASN A 112 -5.91 -7.94 -24.31
CA ASN A 112 -7.21 -7.31 -24.64
C ASN A 112 -7.91 -6.56 -23.48
N LEU A 113 -7.40 -5.38 -23.13
CA LEU A 113 -8.09 -4.41 -22.27
C LEU A 113 -9.35 -3.87 -22.95
N VAL A 114 -10.43 -3.68 -22.18
CA VAL A 114 -11.70 -3.12 -22.66
C VAL A 114 -12.03 -1.85 -21.85
N PRO A 115 -12.62 -0.78 -22.44
CA PRO A 115 -12.94 0.46 -21.74
C PRO A 115 -13.95 0.26 -20.60
N GLY A 116 -13.70 0.88 -19.44
CA GLY A 116 -14.64 0.96 -18.32
C GLY A 116 -15.17 2.39 -18.12
N THR A 117 -16.35 2.53 -17.52
CA THR A 117 -17.04 3.84 -17.34
C THR A 117 -16.90 4.42 -15.92
N GLY A 118 -16.18 3.73 -15.02
CA GLY A 118 -15.79 4.27 -13.70
C GLY A 118 -16.88 4.26 -12.62
N ALA A 119 -18.07 3.70 -12.86
CA ALA A 119 -19.19 3.71 -11.90
C ALA A 119 -19.50 2.33 -11.28
N GLY A 120 -18.47 1.49 -11.09
CA GLY A 120 -18.59 0.15 -10.50
C GLY A 120 -19.05 -0.94 -11.49
N MET A 121 -19.21 -2.18 -11.01
CA MET A 121 -19.47 -3.34 -11.86
C MET A 121 -20.76 -3.22 -12.70
N SER A 122 -21.78 -2.52 -12.20
CA SER A 122 -23.06 -2.29 -12.89
C SER A 122 -22.95 -1.34 -14.09
N SER A 123 -21.80 -0.67 -14.26
CA SER A 123 -21.54 0.31 -15.31
C SER A 123 -20.66 -0.21 -16.45
N LEU A 124 -20.20 -1.48 -16.36
CA LEU A 124 -19.38 -2.09 -17.39
C LEU A 124 -20.22 -2.44 -18.63
N PRO A 125 -19.76 -2.10 -19.85
CA PRO A 125 -20.51 -2.43 -21.06
C PRO A 125 -20.68 -3.95 -21.25
N PRO A 126 -21.82 -4.44 -21.78
CA PRO A 126 -22.02 -5.87 -22.04
C PRO A 126 -20.91 -6.50 -22.90
N GLU A 127 -20.38 -5.76 -23.86
CA GLU A 127 -19.25 -6.18 -24.69
C GLU A 127 -17.96 -6.37 -23.89
N PHE A 128 -17.75 -5.63 -22.79
CA PHE A 128 -16.64 -5.86 -21.86
C PHE A 128 -16.79 -7.24 -21.23
N VAL A 129 -17.94 -7.49 -20.61
CA VAL A 129 -18.21 -8.74 -19.89
C VAL A 129 -18.08 -9.94 -20.82
N ALA A 130 -18.63 -9.84 -22.04
CA ALA A 130 -18.52 -10.89 -23.04
C ALA A 130 -17.07 -11.10 -23.50
N ALA A 131 -16.33 -10.02 -23.77
CA ALA A 131 -14.95 -10.12 -24.24
C ALA A 131 -14.03 -10.68 -23.15
N THR A 132 -14.23 -10.36 -21.88
CA THR A 132 -13.38 -10.80 -20.76
C THR A 132 -13.86 -12.08 -20.07
N ALA A 133 -14.95 -12.69 -20.56
CA ALA A 133 -15.50 -13.93 -20.03
C ALA A 133 -14.43 -15.03 -19.93
N GLY A 134 -14.28 -15.61 -18.74
CA GLY A 134 -13.27 -16.63 -18.45
C GLY A 134 -11.82 -16.12 -18.31
N ARG A 135 -11.59 -14.81 -18.46
CA ARG A 135 -10.26 -14.17 -18.45
C ARG A 135 -10.10 -13.14 -17.33
N CYS A 136 -11.19 -12.78 -16.65
CA CYS A 136 -11.17 -11.93 -15.47
C CYS A 136 -12.13 -12.46 -14.40
N CYS A 137 -11.79 -12.22 -13.14
CA CYS A 137 -12.74 -12.21 -12.03
C CYS A 137 -13.09 -10.75 -11.72
N LEU A 138 -14.39 -10.43 -11.68
CA LEU A 138 -14.88 -9.11 -11.28
C LEU A 138 -15.62 -9.26 -9.95
N THR A 139 -15.18 -8.52 -8.94
CA THR A 139 -15.84 -8.49 -7.63
C THR A 139 -15.88 -7.05 -7.11
N ALA A 140 -16.88 -6.74 -6.29
CA ALA A 140 -17.04 -5.41 -5.71
C ALA A 140 -16.06 -5.18 -4.55
N TRP A 141 -15.66 -6.24 -3.85
CA TRP A 141 -14.73 -6.16 -2.72
C TRP A 141 -14.06 -7.51 -2.47
N CYS A 142 -12.73 -7.56 -2.37
CA CYS A 142 -11.95 -8.78 -2.19
C CYS A 142 -11.08 -8.74 -0.93
N PRO A 143 -10.57 -9.90 -0.46
CA PRO A 143 -9.48 -9.95 0.50
C PRO A 143 -8.17 -9.52 -0.13
N GLN A 144 -7.96 -8.20 -0.26
CA GLN A 144 -6.82 -7.61 -0.99
C GLN A 144 -5.46 -8.12 -0.50
N ASP A 145 -5.28 -8.27 0.80
CA ASP A 145 -4.07 -8.83 1.41
C ASP A 145 -3.78 -10.26 0.91
N GLN A 146 -4.81 -11.11 0.89
CA GLN A 146 -4.72 -12.49 0.39
C GLN A 146 -4.56 -12.53 -1.13
N VAL A 147 -5.24 -11.65 -1.86
CA VAL A 147 -5.12 -11.53 -3.32
C VAL A 147 -3.69 -11.11 -3.69
N LEU A 148 -3.14 -10.06 -3.07
CA LEU A 148 -1.77 -9.63 -3.32
C LEU A 148 -0.75 -10.70 -2.91
N GLY A 149 -1.01 -11.43 -1.82
CA GLY A 149 -0.18 -12.56 -1.40
C GLY A 149 -0.28 -13.80 -2.31
N HIS A 150 -1.24 -13.85 -3.23
CA HIS A 150 -1.49 -15.03 -4.06
C HIS A 150 -0.44 -15.16 -5.19
N PRO A 151 0.17 -16.35 -5.42
CA PRO A 151 1.23 -16.55 -6.43
C PRO A 151 0.83 -16.22 -7.88
N ALA A 152 -0.47 -16.24 -8.19
CA ALA A 152 -0.99 -15.83 -9.49
C ALA A 152 -0.87 -14.33 -9.76
N VAL A 153 -0.78 -13.49 -8.72
CA VAL A 153 -0.70 -12.04 -8.86
C VAL A 153 0.75 -11.63 -9.15
N GLY A 154 0.95 -10.96 -10.29
CA GLY A 154 2.27 -10.48 -10.72
C GLY A 154 2.41 -8.96 -10.79
N CYS A 155 1.32 -8.21 -10.66
CA CYS A 155 1.32 -6.75 -10.68
C CYS A 155 0.05 -6.21 -10.03
N PHE A 156 0.15 -5.04 -9.39
CA PHE A 156 -0.95 -4.31 -8.81
C PHE A 156 -1.11 -2.93 -9.45
N LEU A 157 -2.20 -2.72 -10.20
CA LEU A 157 -2.60 -1.38 -10.64
C LEU A 157 -3.31 -0.68 -9.50
N THR A 158 -2.75 0.43 -9.01
CA THR A 158 -3.22 1.10 -7.79
C THR A 158 -3.07 2.61 -7.90
N HIS A 159 -3.82 3.34 -7.08
CA HIS A 159 -3.68 4.77 -6.90
C HIS A 159 -2.54 5.14 -5.95
N ASN A 160 -1.80 4.16 -5.40
CA ASN A 160 -0.73 4.35 -4.42
C ASN A 160 -1.17 5.04 -3.11
N GLY A 161 -2.37 4.74 -2.62
CA GLY A 161 -2.70 5.03 -1.23
C GLY A 161 -1.82 4.21 -0.28
N TRP A 162 -1.44 4.78 0.87
CA TRP A 162 -0.40 4.20 1.74
C TRP A 162 -0.67 2.75 2.16
N ASN A 163 -1.89 2.41 2.57
CA ASN A 163 -2.23 1.03 2.97
C ASN A 163 -1.98 0.03 1.84
N SER A 164 -2.50 0.31 0.63
CA SER A 164 -2.30 -0.52 -0.55
C SER A 164 -0.83 -0.61 -0.95
N THR A 165 -0.06 0.47 -0.78
CA THR A 165 1.38 0.47 -1.02
C THR A 165 2.12 -0.44 -0.04
N CYS A 166 1.84 -0.35 1.27
CA CYS A 166 2.42 -1.24 2.28
C CYS A 166 2.06 -2.71 2.03
N GLU A 167 0.81 -3.02 1.67
CA GLU A 167 0.38 -4.38 1.34
C GLU A 167 1.11 -4.92 0.10
N SER A 168 1.27 -4.11 -0.96
CA SER A 168 2.00 -4.52 -2.17
C SER A 168 3.48 -4.77 -1.88
N VAL A 169 4.11 -3.92 -1.07
CA VAL A 169 5.50 -4.06 -0.61
C VAL A 169 5.67 -5.35 0.19
N ALA A 170 4.78 -5.60 1.16
CA ALA A 170 4.80 -6.82 1.98
C ALA A 170 4.51 -8.09 1.16
N ALA A 171 3.67 -7.99 0.12
CA ALA A 171 3.38 -9.11 -0.78
C ALA A 171 4.51 -9.38 -1.78
N GLY A 172 5.37 -8.39 -2.03
CA GLY A 172 6.42 -8.43 -3.06
C GLY A 172 5.87 -8.27 -4.48
N VAL A 173 4.83 -7.46 -4.63
CA VAL A 173 4.13 -7.24 -5.90
C VAL A 173 4.50 -5.86 -6.47
N PRO A 174 5.03 -5.80 -7.70
CA PRO A 174 5.25 -4.55 -8.42
C PRO A 174 3.97 -3.76 -8.69
N MET A 175 4.04 -2.43 -8.69
CA MET A 175 2.90 -1.54 -8.85
C MET A 175 2.90 -0.81 -10.20
N VAL A 176 1.72 -0.68 -10.81
CA VAL A 176 1.44 0.38 -11.80
C VAL A 176 0.64 1.45 -11.07
N CYS A 177 1.12 2.68 -11.10
CA CYS A 177 0.74 3.73 -10.18
C CYS A 177 -0.07 4.80 -10.93
N TRP A 178 -1.28 5.12 -10.45
CA TRP A 178 -2.10 6.20 -10.99
C TRP A 178 -2.64 7.10 -9.86
N PRO A 179 -1.83 8.03 -9.36
CA PRO A 179 -2.21 8.87 -8.23
C PRO A 179 -3.32 9.84 -8.61
N VAL A 180 -4.28 10.03 -7.69
CA VAL A 180 -5.48 10.85 -7.88
C VAL A 180 -5.50 12.05 -6.94
N PHE A 181 -5.14 11.89 -5.66
CA PHE A 181 -5.17 12.96 -4.66
C PHE A 181 -4.32 12.65 -3.41
N ALA A 182 -4.23 13.62 -2.49
CA ALA A 182 -3.53 13.51 -1.22
C ALA A 182 -2.06 13.06 -1.38
N ASP A 183 -1.61 12.16 -0.53
CA ASP A 183 -0.26 11.58 -0.42
C ASP A 183 0.12 10.66 -1.59
N GLN A 184 -0.84 10.27 -2.43
CA GLN A 184 -0.66 9.31 -3.52
C GLN A 184 0.45 9.70 -4.50
N TYR A 185 0.63 11.00 -4.75
CA TYR A 185 1.72 11.49 -5.59
C TYR A 185 3.10 11.26 -4.97
N THR A 186 3.22 11.45 -3.65
CA THR A 186 4.45 11.20 -2.90
C THR A 186 4.76 9.71 -2.90
N ASN A 187 3.76 8.88 -2.59
CA ASN A 187 3.87 7.43 -2.55
C ASN A 187 4.25 6.87 -3.93
N CYS A 188 3.62 7.36 -5.00
CA CYS A 188 3.94 7.00 -6.38
C CYS A 188 5.40 7.34 -6.72
N LYS A 189 5.88 8.52 -6.33
CA LYS A 189 7.25 8.93 -6.57
C LYS A 189 8.26 8.02 -5.87
N TYR A 190 8.01 7.69 -4.60
CA TYR A 190 8.86 6.74 -3.87
C TYR A 190 8.84 5.35 -4.50
N ALA A 191 7.68 4.84 -4.87
CA ALA A 191 7.56 3.56 -5.54
C ALA A 191 8.36 3.50 -6.86
N CYS A 192 8.30 4.57 -7.65
CA CYS A 192 8.99 4.65 -8.95
C CYS A 192 10.50 4.92 -8.82
N GLU A 193 10.91 5.88 -8.00
CA GLU A 193 12.27 6.44 -8.05
C GLU A 193 13.18 5.98 -6.90
N VAL A 194 12.60 5.55 -5.77
CA VAL A 194 13.38 5.15 -4.58
C VAL A 194 13.39 3.64 -4.44
N TRP A 195 12.21 3.02 -4.45
CA TRP A 195 12.07 1.58 -4.21
C TRP A 195 12.24 0.76 -5.49
N GLY A 196 12.04 1.37 -6.67
CA GLY A 196 12.19 0.70 -7.96
C GLY A 196 11.12 -0.35 -8.24
N VAL A 197 9.93 -0.21 -7.63
CA VAL A 197 8.82 -1.17 -7.71
C VAL A 197 7.52 -0.53 -8.21
N GLY A 198 7.59 0.66 -8.80
CA GLY A 198 6.45 1.38 -9.36
C GLY A 198 6.67 1.86 -10.80
N LEU A 199 5.61 1.85 -11.60
CA LEU A 199 5.54 2.55 -12.90
C LEU A 199 4.38 3.53 -12.91
N ARG A 200 4.66 4.84 -13.03
CA ARG A 200 3.63 5.88 -13.04
C ARG A 200 2.94 5.96 -14.41
N LEU A 201 1.60 5.97 -14.40
CA LEU A 201 0.78 6.32 -15.56
C LEU A 201 0.71 7.84 -15.75
N ASP A 202 0.49 8.26 -16.99
CA ASP A 202 0.28 9.66 -17.33
C ASP A 202 -1.03 10.17 -16.70
N ASP A 203 -1.14 11.48 -16.50
CA ASP A 203 -2.39 12.09 -16.02
C ASP A 203 -3.55 11.80 -17.01
N GLU A 204 -3.26 11.80 -18.32
CA GLU A 204 -4.17 11.33 -19.37
C GLU A 204 -3.93 9.85 -19.67
N VAL A 205 -4.68 8.97 -19.01
CA VAL A 205 -4.52 7.52 -19.13
C VAL A 205 -4.97 7.01 -20.49
N ARG A 206 -4.08 6.27 -21.16
CA ARG A 206 -4.36 5.57 -22.42
C ARG A 206 -4.25 4.07 -22.25
N ARG A 207 -5.13 3.32 -22.92
CA ARG A 207 -5.15 1.84 -22.83
C ARG A 207 -3.82 1.21 -23.22
N GLU A 208 -3.11 1.77 -24.21
CA GLU A 208 -1.81 1.28 -24.66
C GLU A 208 -0.74 1.45 -23.58
N GLN A 209 -0.79 2.56 -22.85
CA GLN A 209 0.12 2.84 -21.74
C GLN A 209 -0.12 1.85 -20.59
N VAL A 210 -1.39 1.67 -20.18
CA VAL A 210 -1.75 0.70 -19.14
C VAL A 210 -1.26 -0.70 -19.51
N ALA A 211 -1.56 -1.16 -20.73
CA ALA A 211 -1.14 -2.47 -21.19
C ALA A 211 0.39 -2.61 -21.24
N SER A 212 1.12 -1.55 -21.64
CA SER A 212 2.58 -1.55 -21.67
C SER A 212 3.17 -1.65 -20.26
N HIS A 213 2.70 -0.82 -19.32
CA HIS A 213 3.20 -0.79 -17.95
C HIS A 213 2.89 -2.07 -17.19
N VAL A 214 1.68 -2.61 -17.32
CA VAL A 214 1.32 -3.91 -16.71
C VAL A 214 2.23 -5.02 -17.26
N ARG A 215 2.45 -5.07 -18.58
CA ARG A 215 3.37 -6.06 -19.17
C ARG A 215 4.80 -5.90 -18.68
N HIS A 216 5.27 -4.68 -18.54
CA HIS A 216 6.61 -4.42 -18.02
C HIS A 216 6.71 -4.87 -16.57
N ALA A 217 5.81 -4.41 -15.68
CA ALA A 217 5.81 -4.76 -14.27
C ALA A 217 5.78 -6.27 -14.00
N MET A 218 5.09 -7.03 -14.85
CA MET A 218 5.00 -8.50 -14.72
C MET A 218 6.18 -9.28 -15.31
N LYS A 219 7.07 -8.65 -16.08
CA LYS A 219 8.16 -9.33 -16.80
C LYS A 219 9.56 -8.76 -16.51
N ALA A 220 9.62 -7.53 -16.01
CA ALA A 220 10.85 -6.84 -15.68
C ALA A 220 11.49 -7.51 -14.46
N LYS A 221 12.56 -8.27 -14.72
CA LYS A 221 13.21 -9.11 -13.72
C LYS A 221 13.78 -8.28 -12.57
N ASP A 222 14.38 -7.13 -12.87
CA ASP A 222 14.88 -6.17 -11.90
C ASP A 222 13.77 -5.64 -10.97
N MET A 223 12.61 -5.32 -11.53
CA MET A 223 11.44 -4.86 -10.76
C MET A 223 10.87 -5.97 -9.87
N GLN A 224 10.80 -7.21 -10.37
CA GLN A 224 10.36 -8.38 -9.61
C GLN A 224 11.33 -8.73 -8.49
N GLU A 225 12.64 -8.72 -8.76
CA GLU A 225 13.68 -8.94 -7.76
C GLU A 225 13.69 -7.83 -6.70
N GLY A 226 13.49 -6.57 -7.12
CA GLY A 226 13.34 -5.44 -6.21
C GLY A 226 12.13 -5.60 -5.28
N ALA A 227 10.96 -5.95 -5.82
CA ALA A 227 9.75 -6.18 -5.04
C ALA A 227 9.92 -7.37 -4.07
N ALA A 228 10.53 -8.46 -4.52
CA ALA A 228 10.85 -9.60 -3.66
C ALA A 228 11.84 -9.21 -2.53
N GLY A 229 12.83 -8.38 -2.83
CA GLY A 229 13.77 -7.86 -1.82
C GLY A 229 13.08 -7.03 -0.76
N TRP A 230 12.15 -6.16 -1.15
CA TRP A 230 11.36 -5.37 -0.20
C TRP A 230 10.41 -6.22 0.64
N LYS A 231 9.83 -7.28 0.08
CA LYS A 231 9.06 -8.27 0.83
C LYS A 231 9.88 -8.93 1.95
N VAL A 232 11.12 -9.33 1.66
CA VAL A 232 12.01 -9.92 2.67
C VAL A 232 12.25 -8.94 3.82
N LYS A 233 12.57 -7.68 3.50
CA LYS A 233 12.80 -6.65 4.52
C LYS A 233 11.54 -6.33 5.35
N ALA A 234 10.39 -6.29 4.71
CA ALA A 234 9.11 -6.11 5.37
C ALA A 234 8.84 -7.25 6.38
N GLU A 235 9.12 -8.49 5.98
CA GLU A 235 8.98 -9.67 6.84
C GLU A 235 10.00 -9.65 8.00
N GLU A 236 11.26 -9.32 7.74
CA GLU A 236 12.31 -9.20 8.76
C GLU A 236 11.97 -8.11 9.80
N ALA A 237 11.40 -6.98 9.37
CA ALA A 237 11.00 -5.91 10.27
C ALA A 237 9.83 -6.32 11.17
N ALA A 238 8.87 -7.08 10.63
CA ALA A 238 7.65 -7.48 11.32
C ALA A 238 7.76 -8.77 12.15
N ALA A 239 8.74 -9.63 11.86
CA ALA A 239 8.96 -10.88 12.57
C ALA A 239 9.38 -10.66 14.04
N PRO A 240 9.21 -11.66 14.93
CA PRO A 240 9.69 -11.58 16.31
C PRO A 240 11.18 -11.20 16.41
N GLY A 241 11.46 -10.13 17.15
CA GLY A 241 12.81 -9.55 17.27
C GLY A 241 13.18 -8.55 16.16
N GLY A 242 12.34 -8.41 15.14
CA GLY A 242 12.41 -7.37 14.12
C GLY A 242 12.12 -5.98 14.71
N MET A 243 12.53 -4.93 14.00
CA MET A 243 12.44 -3.57 14.53
C MET A 243 10.99 -3.10 14.73
N SER A 244 10.10 -3.36 13.76
CA SER A 244 8.69 -2.98 13.88
C SER A 244 7.99 -3.75 15.01
N TRP A 245 8.34 -5.03 15.17
CA TRP A 245 7.86 -5.86 16.28
C TRP A 245 8.29 -5.30 17.64
N GLU A 246 9.58 -4.99 17.81
CA GLU A 246 10.08 -4.45 19.08
C GLU A 246 9.58 -3.02 19.34
N ASN A 247 9.39 -2.20 18.31
CA ASN A 247 8.76 -0.89 18.43
C ASN A 247 7.32 -0.98 18.90
N LEU A 248 6.51 -1.89 18.34
CA LEU A 248 5.14 -2.12 18.82
C LEU A 248 5.14 -2.56 20.29
N ARG A 249 5.99 -3.53 20.65
CA ARG A 249 6.07 -4.00 22.04
C ARG A 249 6.52 -2.92 23.00
N SER A 250 7.49 -2.11 22.61
CA SER A 250 7.95 -0.95 23.39
C SER A 250 6.81 0.04 23.59
N MET A 251 6.10 0.40 22.53
CA MET A 251 4.94 1.28 22.59
C MET A 251 3.86 0.74 23.54
N VAL A 252 3.49 -0.54 23.44
CA VAL A 252 2.48 -1.16 24.31
C VAL A 252 2.91 -1.13 25.78
N ARG A 253 4.19 -1.41 26.07
CA ARG A 253 4.72 -1.35 27.45
C ARG A 253 4.63 0.06 28.02
N GLU A 254 5.02 1.06 27.24
CA GLU A 254 5.00 2.45 27.68
C GLU A 254 3.58 2.95 27.93
N LEU A 255 2.65 2.68 27.01
CA LEU A 255 1.22 2.99 27.21
C LEU A 255 0.62 2.26 28.42
N GLY A 256 1.05 1.02 28.65
CA GLY A 256 0.68 0.24 29.83
C GLY A 256 1.20 0.84 31.14
N SER A 257 2.42 1.37 31.16
CA SER A 257 2.99 2.03 32.35
C SER A 257 2.33 3.38 32.66
N VAL A 258 1.95 4.15 31.64
CA VAL A 258 1.24 5.42 31.83
C VAL A 258 -0.10 5.21 32.53
N ASN A 259 -0.81 4.13 32.21
CA ASN A 259 -2.08 3.77 32.86
C ASN A 259 -1.91 3.23 34.30
N ALA A 260 -0.71 2.80 34.70
CA ALA A 260 -0.44 2.34 36.05
C ALA A 260 -0.08 3.50 37.00
N GLU A 261 0.31 4.66 36.46
CA GLU A 261 0.74 5.85 37.20
C GLU A 261 -0.34 6.97 37.25
N ALA A 262 -1.45 6.83 36.51
CA ALA A 262 -2.59 7.76 36.48
C ALA A 262 -3.75 7.30 37.40
#